data_AF-A0A846S0M6-F1
#
_entry.id   AF-A0A846S0M6-F1
#
_cell.length_a   1.000
_cell.length_b   1.000
_cell.length_c   1.000
_cell.angle_alpha   90.00
_cell.angle_beta   90.00
_cell.angle_gamma   90.00
#
_symmetry.space_group_name_H-M   'P 1'
#
loop_
_entity.id
_entity.type
_entity.pdbx_description
1 polymer ?
#
loop_
_entity_poly.entity_id
_entity_poly.type
_entity_poly.pdbx_seq_one_letter_code
_entity_poly.pdbx_strand_id
1 'polypeptide(L)'
;MNPQNNQDNTTGRLKTVLEVLAEQPGAVVSGQQVLTVAVVRVPLSEWESEPLSGGVSRGIKRLSAATAKLVKDGLIVKGRGGWAITAEGARVAAAPSAVAVAGDFGQLLGGKTWDPAAPEVQMAYSPVSQQWELTVELPAGFFLYKVALNRSWAENYGAFGVRDGANHELRHDGGVVTFRYDHASHDVAVSALDKALV
;
A
#
# COMPACT_ATOMS: atom_id res chain seq x y z
N MET A 1 4.73 28.30 -7.58
CA MET A 1 3.66 27.70 -6.75
C MET A 1 3.96 26.22 -6.62
N ASN A 2 4.09 25.70 -5.40
CA ASN A 2 4.33 24.26 -5.18
C ASN A 2 3.03 23.49 -5.51
N PRO A 3 3.01 22.56 -6.47
CA PRO A 3 1.79 21.83 -6.86
C PRO A 3 1.13 21.06 -5.69
N GLN A 4 1.86 20.80 -4.60
CA GLN A 4 1.31 20.21 -3.38
C GLN A 4 0.31 21.13 -2.63
N ASN A 5 0.36 22.45 -2.82
CA ASN A 5 -0.51 23.39 -2.10
C ASN A 5 -1.99 23.31 -2.50
N ASN A 6 -2.31 22.73 -3.66
CA ASN A 6 -3.68 22.61 -4.17
C ASN A 6 -4.14 21.15 -4.32
N GLN A 7 -3.41 20.19 -3.75
CA GLN A 7 -3.75 18.77 -3.83
C GLN A 7 -4.84 18.41 -2.80
N ASP A 8 -5.74 17.52 -3.21
CA ASP A 8 -6.68 16.86 -2.30
C ASP A 8 -5.98 15.68 -1.62
N ASN A 9 -5.78 15.80 -0.31
CA ASN A 9 -5.07 14.82 0.51
C ASN A 9 -6.03 13.92 1.31
N THR A 10 -7.32 13.89 0.94
CA THR A 10 -8.35 13.12 1.66
C THR A 10 -8.01 11.64 1.77
N THR A 11 -7.47 11.01 0.72
CA THR A 11 -7.08 9.60 0.75
C THR A 11 -5.98 9.32 1.78
N GLY A 12 -4.95 10.18 1.84
CA GLY A 12 -3.90 10.09 2.86
C GLY A 12 -4.48 10.21 4.26
N ARG A 13 -5.39 11.16 4.48
CA ARG A 13 -6.08 11.31 5.77
C ARG A 13 -6.98 10.12 6.11
N LEU A 14 -7.64 9.48 5.15
CA LEU A 14 -8.41 8.25 5.42
C LEU A 14 -7.52 7.08 5.84
N LYS A 15 -6.34 6.93 5.23
CA LYS A 15 -5.34 5.95 5.71
C LYS A 15 -4.96 6.26 7.16
N THR A 16 -4.65 7.51 7.46
CA THR A 16 -4.31 7.93 8.83
C THR A 16 -5.45 7.74 9.82
N VAL A 17 -6.71 7.88 9.42
CA VAL A 17 -7.86 7.52 10.27
C VAL A 17 -7.79 6.05 10.68
N LEU A 18 -7.46 5.14 9.75
CA LEU A 18 -7.29 3.72 10.07
C LEU A 18 -6.07 3.50 10.97
N GLU A 19 -4.93 4.13 10.69
CA GLU A 19 -3.72 4.04 11.52
C GLU A 19 -3.97 4.47 12.98
N VAL A 20 -4.66 5.61 13.18
CA VAL A 20 -5.00 6.11 14.52
C VAL A 20 -5.92 5.15 15.28
N LEU A 21 -6.87 4.52 14.59
CA LEU A 21 -7.73 3.52 15.21
C LEU A 21 -6.98 2.20 15.47
N ALA A 22 -6.02 1.84 14.62
CA ALA A 22 -5.18 0.65 14.77
C ALA A 22 -4.24 0.73 15.99
N GLU A 23 -3.91 1.93 16.46
CA GLU A 23 -3.15 2.16 17.71
C GLU A 23 -3.93 1.74 18.97
N GLN A 24 -5.26 1.61 18.88
CA GLN A 24 -6.13 1.22 20.00
C GLN A 24 -7.09 0.10 19.55
N PRO A 25 -6.57 -1.09 19.21
CA PRO A 25 -7.37 -2.17 18.65
C PRO A 25 -8.44 -2.62 19.65
N GLY A 26 -9.69 -2.75 19.18
CA GLY A 26 -10.84 -3.15 19.99
C GLY A 26 -11.48 -2.03 20.82
N ALA A 27 -10.87 -0.84 20.90
CA ALA A 27 -11.48 0.31 21.54
C ALA A 27 -12.40 1.09 20.58
N VAL A 28 -13.44 1.70 21.13
CA VAL A 28 -14.24 2.71 20.42
C VAL A 28 -13.60 4.08 20.70
N VAL A 29 -13.03 4.70 19.68
CA VAL A 29 -12.34 6.00 19.76
C VAL A 29 -13.24 7.10 19.21
N SER A 30 -13.26 8.27 19.85
CA SER A 30 -14.08 9.40 19.40
C SER A 30 -13.77 9.80 17.96
N GLY A 31 -14.80 9.87 17.11
CA GLY A 31 -14.62 10.21 15.70
C GLY A 31 -14.03 11.62 15.52
N GLN A 32 -14.41 12.56 16.38
CA GLN A 32 -13.82 13.90 16.36
C GLN A 32 -12.32 13.87 16.67
N GLN A 33 -11.91 13.12 17.70
CA GLN A 33 -10.48 13.00 18.07
C GLN A 33 -9.69 12.36 16.92
N VAL A 34 -10.21 11.29 16.32
CA VAL A 34 -9.57 10.59 15.19
C VAL A 34 -9.40 11.53 13.99
N LEU A 35 -10.44 12.27 13.63
CA LEU A 35 -10.38 13.24 12.52
C LEU A 35 -9.37 14.37 12.80
N THR A 36 -9.34 14.88 14.04
CA THR A 36 -8.37 15.91 14.44
C THR A 36 -6.94 15.39 14.33
N VAL A 37 -6.64 14.19 14.84
CA VAL A 37 -5.30 13.60 14.74
C VAL A 37 -4.92 13.34 13.28
N ALA A 38 -5.85 12.87 12.45
CA ALA A 38 -5.60 12.66 11.02
C ALA A 38 -5.22 13.96 10.29
N VAL A 39 -5.89 15.08 10.61
CA VAL A 39 -5.54 16.40 10.04
C VAL A 39 -4.21 16.92 10.57
N VAL A 40 -3.84 16.62 11.82
CA VAL A 40 -2.52 16.99 12.36
C VAL A 40 -1.40 16.24 11.65
N ARG A 41 -1.57 14.93 11.43
CA ARG A 41 -0.57 14.07 10.77
C ARG A 41 -0.47 14.33 9.26
N VAL A 42 -1.58 14.65 8.62
CA VAL A 42 -1.63 15.03 7.20
C VAL A 42 -2.35 16.39 7.09
N PRO A 43 -1.60 17.50 7.20
CA PRO A 43 -2.15 18.85 7.17
C PRO A 43 -2.98 19.14 5.93
N LEU A 44 -3.99 20.00 6.08
CA LEU A 44 -4.78 20.50 4.97
C LEU A 44 -3.88 21.31 4.02
N SER A 45 -4.07 21.11 2.72
CA SER A 45 -3.52 22.03 1.73
C SER A 45 -4.19 23.40 1.81
N GLU A 46 -3.67 24.39 1.07
CA GLU A 46 -4.22 25.75 1.04
C GLU A 46 -5.68 25.73 0.57
N TRP A 47 -5.94 25.03 -0.54
CA TRP A 47 -7.27 24.82 -1.09
C TRP A 47 -8.23 24.08 -0.14
N GLU A 48 -7.70 23.14 0.63
CA GLU A 48 -8.50 22.38 1.60
C GLU A 48 -8.84 23.19 2.85
N SER A 49 -8.00 24.18 3.17
CA SER A 49 -8.17 25.09 4.30
C SER A 49 -9.23 26.16 4.03
N GLU A 50 -9.56 26.42 2.76
CA GLU A 50 -10.60 27.36 2.36
C GLU A 50 -11.95 27.04 3.06
N PRO A 51 -12.58 28.03 3.71
CA PRO A 51 -13.88 27.84 4.34
C PRO A 51 -14.97 27.71 3.30
N LEU A 52 -15.93 26.82 3.56
CA LEU A 52 -17.20 26.77 2.84
C LEU A 52 -18.18 27.81 3.41
N SER A 53 -19.35 27.97 2.78
CA SER A 53 -20.39 28.91 3.23
C SER A 53 -20.80 28.76 4.71
N GLY A 54 -20.60 27.58 5.30
CA GLY A 54 -20.84 27.30 6.71
C GLY A 54 -19.63 27.44 7.65
N GLY A 55 -18.53 28.07 7.20
CA GLY A 55 -17.33 28.34 8.00
C GLY A 55 -16.38 27.14 8.25
N VAL A 56 -16.84 25.91 8.03
CA VAL A 56 -15.99 24.71 8.08
C VAL A 56 -15.10 24.64 6.84
N SER A 57 -13.83 24.29 7.03
CA SER A 57 -12.90 24.10 5.91
C SER A 57 -13.37 22.97 4.98
N ARG A 58 -13.13 23.16 3.69
CA ARG A 58 -13.47 22.19 2.65
C ARG A 58 -12.91 20.81 2.95
N GLY A 59 -11.64 20.73 3.32
CA GLY A 59 -10.92 19.49 3.62
C GLY A 59 -11.51 18.72 4.80
N ILE A 60 -11.92 19.41 5.87
CA ILE A 60 -12.57 18.78 7.03
C ILE A 60 -13.94 18.22 6.63
N LYS A 61 -14.74 18.99 5.90
CA LYS A 61 -16.06 18.52 5.44
C LYS A 61 -15.93 17.29 4.54
N ARG A 62 -14.97 17.30 3.61
CA ARG A 62 -14.72 16.17 2.69
C ARG A 62 -14.22 14.93 3.42
N LEU A 63 -13.28 15.09 4.35
CA LEU A 63 -12.79 13.97 5.16
C LEU A 63 -13.91 13.34 5.98
N SER A 64 -14.69 14.14 6.70
CA SER A 64 -15.81 13.67 7.51
C SER A 64 -16.80 12.86 6.66
N ALA A 65 -17.19 13.39 5.49
CA ALA A 65 -18.06 12.66 4.55
C ALA A 65 -17.41 11.36 4.02
N ALA A 66 -16.11 11.38 3.71
CA ALA A 66 -15.41 10.24 3.15
C ALA A 66 -15.24 9.07 4.13
N THR A 67 -15.26 9.31 5.45
CA THR A 67 -15.23 8.23 6.46
C THR A 67 -16.42 7.27 6.35
N ALA A 68 -17.54 7.69 5.78
CA ALA A 68 -18.67 6.80 5.51
C ALA A 68 -18.29 5.63 4.60
N LYS A 69 -17.30 5.82 3.71
CA LYS A 69 -16.77 4.75 2.86
C LYS A 69 -16.05 3.68 3.69
N LEU A 70 -15.27 4.07 4.70
CA LEU A 70 -14.57 3.13 5.58
C LEU A 70 -15.57 2.23 6.33
N VAL A 71 -16.72 2.78 6.74
CA VAL A 71 -17.81 2.00 7.33
C VAL A 71 -18.43 1.07 6.30
N LYS A 72 -18.76 1.58 5.11
CA LYS A 72 -19.37 0.79 4.03
C LYS A 72 -18.49 -0.38 3.57
N ASP A 73 -17.18 -0.17 3.54
CA ASP A 73 -16.19 -1.18 3.17
C ASP A 73 -15.88 -2.15 4.32
N GLY A 74 -16.47 -1.95 5.51
CA GLY A 74 -16.25 -2.82 6.67
C GLY A 74 -14.87 -2.66 7.33
N LEU A 75 -14.17 -1.55 7.06
CA LEU A 75 -12.85 -1.25 7.65
C LEU A 75 -12.96 -0.72 9.08
N ILE A 76 -14.07 -0.07 9.40
CA ILE A 76 -14.40 0.41 10.74
C ILE A 76 -15.87 0.13 11.06
N VAL A 77 -16.19 -0.02 12.35
CA VAL A 77 -17.57 -0.11 12.84
C VAL A 77 -17.93 1.14 13.63
N LYS A 78 -19.20 1.56 13.55
CA LYS A 78 -19.72 2.70 14.31
C LYS A 78 -20.20 2.24 15.69
N GLY A 79 -19.59 2.76 16.74
CA GLY A 79 -19.99 2.55 18.12
C GLY A 79 -20.72 3.75 18.70
N ARG A 80 -21.13 3.66 19.98
CA ARG A 80 -21.64 4.82 20.71
C ARG A 80 -20.48 5.81 20.92
N GLY A 81 -20.58 6.98 20.31
CA GLY A 81 -19.62 8.07 20.49
C GLY A 81 -18.34 7.98 19.64
N GLY A 82 -18.21 6.99 18.74
CA GLY A 82 -16.95 6.83 18.00
C GLY A 82 -16.91 5.69 16.99
N TRP A 83 -15.69 5.32 16.61
CA TRP A 83 -15.39 4.22 15.69
C TRP A 83 -14.44 3.22 16.33
N ALA A 84 -14.56 1.95 15.95
CA ALA A 84 -13.56 0.93 16.24
C ALA A 84 -13.08 0.33 14.91
N ILE A 85 -11.79 0.00 14.83
CA ILE A 85 -11.20 -0.65 13.66
C ILE A 85 -11.60 -2.12 13.59
N THR A 86 -11.83 -2.63 12.39
CA THR A 86 -12.00 -4.07 12.16
C THR A 86 -10.65 -4.74 11.89
N ALA A 87 -10.60 -6.07 11.89
CA ALA A 87 -9.39 -6.79 11.48
C ALA A 87 -8.95 -6.41 10.04
N GLU A 88 -9.92 -6.22 9.15
CA GLU A 88 -9.64 -5.77 7.78
C GLU A 88 -9.12 -4.32 7.74
N GLY A 89 -9.73 -3.41 8.49
CA GLY A 89 -9.23 -2.04 8.59
C GLY A 89 -7.80 -1.98 9.12
N ALA A 90 -7.47 -2.83 10.10
CA ALA A 90 -6.13 -2.91 10.66
C ALA A 90 -5.11 -3.43 9.63
N ARG A 91 -5.48 -4.42 8.81
CA ARG A 91 -4.65 -4.87 7.68
C ARG A 91 -4.39 -3.74 6.68
N VAL A 92 -5.42 -2.99 6.30
CA VAL A 92 -5.28 -1.85 5.37
C VAL A 92 -4.42 -0.74 5.98
N ALA A 93 -4.52 -0.48 7.29
CA ALA A 93 -3.68 0.48 7.99
C ALA A 93 -2.20 0.11 7.92
N ALA A 94 -1.88 -1.17 8.13
CA ALA A 94 -0.52 -1.68 8.10
C ALA A 94 0.08 -1.78 6.69
N ALA A 95 -0.77 -1.84 5.64
CA ALA A 95 -0.31 -2.07 4.28
C ALA A 95 0.66 -0.98 3.77
N PRO A 96 1.72 -1.37 3.05
CA PRO A 96 2.69 -0.43 2.48
C PRO A 96 2.04 0.44 1.40
N SER A 97 2.65 1.59 1.11
CA SER A 97 2.20 2.48 0.03
C SER A 97 2.62 2.01 -1.36
N ALA A 98 3.66 1.19 -1.43
CA ALA A 98 4.14 0.55 -2.65
C ALA A 98 4.91 -0.73 -2.31
N VAL A 99 4.88 -1.70 -3.21
CA VAL A 99 5.66 -2.93 -3.15
C VAL A 99 6.40 -3.09 -4.46
N ALA A 100 7.68 -3.41 -4.39
CA ALA A 100 8.52 -3.67 -5.55
C ALA A 100 9.13 -5.07 -5.45
N VAL A 101 9.20 -5.79 -6.56
CA VAL A 101 9.98 -7.01 -6.69
C VAL A 101 11.28 -6.69 -7.45
N ALA A 102 12.29 -6.24 -6.72
CA ALA A 102 13.53 -5.75 -7.28
C ALA A 102 14.58 -6.88 -7.34
N GLY A 103 15.25 -7.01 -8.49
CA GLY A 103 16.23 -8.08 -8.70
C GLY A 103 17.00 -7.93 -10.01
N ASP A 104 17.64 -9.02 -10.42
CA ASP A 104 18.53 -9.07 -11.60
C ASP A 104 17.80 -8.76 -12.91
N PHE A 105 16.51 -9.08 -12.98
CA PHE A 105 15.68 -8.82 -14.15
C PHE A 105 15.29 -7.34 -14.35
N GLY A 106 15.62 -6.44 -13.41
CA GLY A 106 15.22 -5.03 -13.49
C GLY A 106 15.61 -4.36 -14.82
N GLN A 107 16.81 -4.64 -15.34
CA GLN A 107 17.26 -4.12 -16.63
C GLN A 107 16.51 -4.74 -17.82
N LEU A 108 16.11 -6.02 -17.72
CA LEU A 108 15.34 -6.71 -18.76
C LEU A 108 13.94 -6.11 -18.90
N LEU A 109 13.41 -5.52 -17.82
CA LEU A 109 12.12 -4.84 -17.82
C LEU A 109 12.21 -3.36 -18.24
N GLY A 110 13.42 -2.84 -18.50
CA GLY A 110 13.65 -1.44 -18.91
C GLY A 110 14.10 -0.50 -17.78
N GLY A 111 14.22 -1.01 -16.55
CA GLY A 111 14.67 -0.25 -15.38
C GLY A 111 16.17 -0.45 -15.08
N LYS A 112 16.58 -0.09 -13.86
CA LYS A 112 17.89 -0.44 -13.31
C LYS A 112 17.80 -1.73 -12.49
N THR A 113 18.84 -2.55 -12.55
CA THR A 113 18.98 -3.73 -11.69
C THR A 113 18.99 -3.32 -10.22
N TRP A 114 18.28 -4.05 -9.36
CA TRP A 114 18.21 -3.80 -7.91
C TRP A 114 17.72 -2.38 -7.50
N ASP A 115 16.90 -1.75 -8.35
CA ASP A 115 16.27 -0.46 -8.04
C ASP A 115 14.80 -0.64 -7.60
N PRO A 116 14.48 -0.53 -6.30
CA PRO A 116 13.13 -0.69 -5.79
C PRO A 116 12.23 0.52 -6.10
N ALA A 117 12.77 1.62 -6.60
CA ALA A 117 12.00 2.79 -7.02
C ALA A 117 11.58 2.73 -8.49
N ALA A 118 12.19 1.83 -9.27
CA ALA A 118 11.91 1.67 -10.69
C ALA A 118 10.41 1.30 -10.93
N PRO A 119 9.69 2.03 -11.80
CA PRO A 119 8.28 1.77 -12.09
C PRO A 119 8.00 0.34 -12.58
N GLU A 120 8.94 -0.24 -13.31
CA GLU A 120 8.81 -1.51 -14.03
C GLU A 120 8.75 -2.73 -13.08
N VAL A 121 9.24 -2.57 -11.86
CA VAL A 121 9.24 -3.61 -10.82
C VAL A 121 8.17 -3.37 -9.74
N GLN A 122 7.36 -2.31 -9.87
CA GLN A 122 6.29 -2.03 -8.91
C GLN A 122 5.13 -3.01 -9.11
N MET A 123 4.68 -3.60 -8.02
CA MET A 123 3.54 -4.49 -7.97
C MET A 123 2.24 -3.68 -7.81
N ALA A 124 1.14 -4.20 -8.34
CA ALA A 124 -0.19 -3.64 -8.17
C ALA A 124 -0.95 -4.38 -7.06
N TYR A 125 -1.60 -3.65 -6.16
CA TYR A 125 -2.44 -4.28 -5.13
C TYR A 125 -3.76 -4.78 -5.72
N SER A 126 -4.08 -6.04 -5.48
CA SER A 126 -5.35 -6.67 -5.83
C SER A 126 -6.26 -6.74 -4.60
N PRO A 127 -7.40 -6.03 -4.58
CA PRO A 127 -8.33 -6.10 -3.46
C PRO A 127 -9.08 -7.44 -3.37
N VAL A 128 -9.04 -8.26 -4.43
CA VAL A 128 -9.70 -9.59 -4.46
C VAL A 128 -8.85 -10.64 -3.78
N SER A 129 -7.56 -10.72 -4.14
CA SER A 129 -6.60 -11.65 -3.53
C SER A 129 -5.97 -11.09 -2.25
N GLN A 130 -6.13 -9.78 -1.98
CA GLN A 130 -5.45 -9.04 -0.92
C GLN A 130 -3.91 -9.15 -1.00
N GLN A 131 -3.40 -9.28 -2.23
CA GLN A 131 -1.99 -9.46 -2.53
C GLN A 131 -1.49 -8.40 -3.50
N TRP A 132 -0.19 -8.18 -3.51
CA TRP A 132 0.49 -7.35 -4.50
C TRP A 132 0.96 -8.25 -5.63
N GLU A 133 0.64 -7.89 -6.87
CA GLU A 133 0.90 -8.74 -8.03
C GLU A 133 1.70 -7.99 -9.09
N LEU A 134 2.69 -8.65 -9.68
CA LEU A 134 3.38 -8.19 -10.89
C LEU A 134 3.49 -9.37 -11.87
N THR A 135 3.04 -9.17 -13.10
CA THR A 135 3.19 -10.15 -14.19
C THR A 135 4.09 -9.57 -15.26
N VAL A 136 5.14 -10.32 -15.61
CA VAL A 136 6.18 -9.91 -16.57
C VAL A 136 6.56 -11.07 -17.48
N GLU A 137 7.08 -10.77 -18.67
CA GLU A 137 7.74 -11.77 -19.52
C GLU A 137 9.24 -11.72 -19.27
N LEU A 138 9.83 -12.86 -18.90
CA LEU A 138 11.27 -13.00 -18.64
C LEU A 138 11.87 -14.04 -19.61
N PRO A 139 13.12 -13.85 -20.06
CA PRO A 139 13.83 -14.89 -20.80
C PRO A 139 14.20 -16.07 -19.89
N ALA A 140 14.61 -17.18 -20.50
CA ALA A 140 15.18 -18.30 -19.76
C ALA A 140 16.44 -17.85 -18.99
N GLY A 141 16.58 -18.27 -17.74
CA GLY A 141 17.71 -17.87 -16.92
C GLY A 141 17.56 -18.16 -15.43
N PHE A 142 18.53 -17.63 -14.69
CA PHE A 142 18.56 -17.64 -13.22
C PHE A 142 18.57 -16.19 -12.73
N PHE A 143 17.65 -15.86 -11.83
CA PHE A 143 17.50 -14.50 -11.31
C PHE A 143 17.46 -14.52 -9.79
N LEU A 144 18.14 -13.54 -9.18
CA LEU A 144 18.00 -13.21 -7.77
C LEU A 144 17.11 -11.99 -7.59
N TYR A 145 16.30 -11.97 -6.55
CA TYR A 145 15.41 -10.85 -6.25
C TYR A 145 15.03 -10.77 -4.77
N LYS A 146 14.45 -9.63 -4.39
CA LYS A 146 13.83 -9.37 -3.09
C LYS A 146 12.55 -8.55 -3.24
N VAL A 147 11.74 -8.54 -2.20
CA VAL A 147 10.61 -7.61 -2.09
C VAL A 147 11.02 -6.39 -1.28
N ALA A 148 10.80 -5.20 -1.80
CA ALA A 148 11.09 -3.93 -1.15
C ALA A 148 9.80 -3.12 -0.95
N LEU A 149 9.67 -2.47 0.20
CA LEU A 149 8.49 -1.67 0.53
C LEU A 149 8.74 -0.18 0.34
N ASN A 150 7.67 0.55 0.00
CA ASN A 150 7.65 2.01 -0.09
C ASN A 150 8.76 2.58 -1.01
N ARG A 151 9.04 1.88 -2.12
CA ARG A 151 10.04 2.28 -3.13
C ARG A 151 11.46 2.46 -2.58
N SER A 152 11.80 1.74 -1.51
CA SER A 152 13.11 1.88 -0.85
C SER A 152 13.56 0.56 -0.23
N TRP A 153 14.86 0.46 0.07
CA TRP A 153 15.41 -0.69 0.79
C TRP A 153 15.25 -0.61 2.32
N ALA A 154 14.63 0.45 2.85
CA ALA A 154 14.48 0.66 4.30
C ALA A 154 13.73 -0.47 5.00
N GLU A 155 12.80 -1.10 4.28
CA GLU A 155 12.15 -2.33 4.68
C GLU A 155 12.04 -3.25 3.46
N ASN A 156 12.63 -4.43 3.58
CA ASN A 156 12.67 -5.42 2.52
C ASN A 156 12.65 -6.83 3.10
N TYR A 157 12.16 -7.76 2.29
CA TYR A 157 11.98 -9.15 2.63
C TYR A 157 12.67 -10.02 1.58
N GLY A 158 13.48 -10.94 2.10
CA GLY A 158 14.16 -11.98 1.35
C GLY A 158 13.48 -13.33 1.50
N ALA A 159 14.19 -14.40 1.14
CA ALA A 159 13.71 -15.78 1.16
C ALA A 159 12.94 -16.11 2.46
N PHE A 160 11.77 -16.73 2.30
CA PHE A 160 10.84 -17.10 3.38
C PHE A 160 10.30 -15.90 4.17
N GLY A 161 10.16 -14.74 3.52
CA GLY A 161 9.64 -13.52 4.13
C GLY A 161 10.53 -12.96 5.26
N VAL A 162 11.82 -13.30 5.26
CA VAL A 162 12.74 -12.82 6.31
C VAL A 162 13.13 -11.37 6.04
N ARG A 163 12.87 -10.49 7.01
CA ARG A 163 13.30 -9.09 6.94
C ARG A 163 14.81 -9.00 6.77
N ASP A 164 15.26 -8.24 5.78
CA ASP A 164 16.67 -8.13 5.39
C ASP A 164 17.33 -9.48 5.06
N GLY A 165 16.53 -10.52 4.76
CA GLY A 165 16.98 -11.89 4.56
C GLY A 165 17.77 -12.14 3.27
N ALA A 166 18.07 -13.41 2.98
CA ALA A 166 18.74 -13.81 1.74
C ALA A 166 17.90 -13.50 0.50
N ASN A 167 18.51 -13.43 -0.68
CA ASN A 167 17.75 -13.24 -1.93
C ASN A 167 16.87 -14.47 -2.21
N HIS A 168 15.72 -14.25 -2.84
CA HIS A 168 14.99 -15.33 -3.50
C HIS A 168 15.72 -15.75 -4.77
N GLU A 169 15.58 -17.03 -5.13
CA GLU A 169 16.12 -17.62 -6.35
C GLU A 169 14.99 -18.00 -7.29
N LEU A 170 15.08 -17.59 -8.56
CA LEU A 170 14.17 -17.99 -9.62
C LEU A 170 14.96 -18.63 -10.77
N ARG A 171 14.74 -19.93 -10.98
CA ARG A 171 15.09 -20.62 -12.23
C ARG A 171 13.86 -20.60 -13.12
N HIS A 172 14.02 -20.11 -14.34
CA HIS A 172 12.91 -19.93 -15.27
C HIS A 172 13.32 -20.35 -16.68
N ASP A 173 12.43 -21.03 -17.40
CA ASP A 173 12.69 -21.53 -18.77
C ASP A 173 12.25 -20.52 -19.85
N GLY A 174 11.77 -19.34 -19.42
CA GLY A 174 11.33 -18.27 -20.29
C GLY A 174 9.82 -18.23 -20.47
N GLY A 175 9.29 -17.02 -20.69
CA GLY A 175 7.85 -16.76 -20.78
C GLY A 175 7.32 -15.95 -19.59
N VAL A 176 6.02 -16.05 -19.37
CA VAL A 176 5.30 -15.19 -18.41
C VAL A 176 5.48 -15.70 -16.98
N VAL A 177 5.86 -14.79 -16.09
CA VAL A 177 6.00 -15.02 -14.65
C VAL A 177 5.08 -14.05 -13.91
N THR A 178 4.33 -14.56 -12.94
CA THR A 178 3.56 -13.74 -11.98
C THR A 178 4.14 -13.88 -10.59
N PHE A 179 4.56 -12.76 -10.01
CA PHE A 179 4.95 -12.62 -8.61
C PHE A 179 3.74 -12.18 -7.80
N ARG A 180 3.50 -12.80 -6.64
CA ARG A 180 2.44 -12.44 -5.70
C ARG A 180 3.02 -12.31 -4.30
N TYR A 181 3.02 -11.09 -3.77
CA TYR A 181 3.47 -10.79 -2.41
C TYR A 181 2.28 -10.65 -1.48
N ASP A 182 2.36 -11.35 -0.35
CA ASP A 182 1.41 -11.25 0.75
C ASP A 182 2.05 -10.48 1.90
N HIS A 183 1.49 -9.32 2.23
CA HIS A 183 2.02 -8.48 3.30
C HIS A 183 1.82 -9.10 4.70
N ALA A 184 0.89 -10.03 4.89
CA ALA A 184 0.69 -10.68 6.18
C ALA A 184 1.77 -11.71 6.49
N SER A 185 2.26 -12.45 5.48
CA SER A 185 3.36 -13.41 5.62
C SER A 185 4.73 -12.81 5.31
N HIS A 186 4.75 -11.65 4.65
CA HIS A 186 5.91 -11.00 4.05
C HIS A 186 6.61 -11.84 2.97
N ASP A 187 5.99 -12.91 2.49
CA ASP A 187 6.59 -13.80 1.51
C ASP A 187 6.00 -13.58 0.11
N VAL A 188 6.71 -14.08 -0.89
CA VAL A 188 6.36 -13.95 -2.30
C VAL A 188 6.26 -15.31 -2.96
N ALA A 189 5.08 -15.59 -3.51
CA ALA A 189 4.85 -16.74 -4.37
C ALA A 189 5.11 -16.38 -5.83
N VAL A 190 5.70 -17.31 -6.57
CA VAL A 190 5.95 -17.17 -8.01
C VAL A 190 5.23 -18.27 -8.75
N SER A 191 4.49 -17.89 -9.80
CA SER A 191 3.90 -18.83 -10.75
C SER A 191 4.40 -18.51 -12.16
N ALA A 192 4.95 -19.49 -12.85
CA ALA A 192 5.31 -19.38 -14.26
C ALA A 192 4.27 -20.11 -15.13
N LEU A 193 3.96 -19.54 -16.29
CA LEU A 193 3.32 -20.27 -17.37
C LEU A 193 4.42 -20.67 -18.34
N ASP A 194 4.85 -21.92 -18.25
CA ASP A 194 5.91 -22.45 -19.10
C ASP A 194 5.45 -22.41 -20.57
N LYS A 195 6.30 -21.90 -21.46
CA LYS A 195 6.18 -22.17 -22.89
C LYS A 195 6.60 -23.62 -23.18
N ALA A 196 5.88 -24.60 -22.62
CA ALA A 196 6.06 -26.00 -22.97
C ALA A 196 5.15 -26.36 -24.16
N LEU A 197 5.76 -26.37 -25.35
CA LEU A 197 5.40 -27.07 -26.60
C LEU A 197 4.13 -26.59 -27.36
N VAL A 198 4.37 -25.73 -28.37
CA VAL A 198 3.68 -25.83 -29.69
C VAL A 198 4.76 -26.10 -30.72
#